data_AF-A0A1A9BE59-F1
#
_entry.id   AF-A0A1A9BE59-F1
#
_cell.length_a   1.000
_cell.length_b   1.000
_cell.length_c   1.000
_cell.angle_alpha   90.00
_cell.angle_beta   90.00
_cell.angle_gamma   90.00
#
_symmetry.space_group_name_H-M   'P 1'
#
loop_
_entity.id
_entity.type
_entity.pdbx_description
1 polymer ?
#
loop_
_entity_poly.entity_id
_entity_poly.type
_entity_poly.pdbx_seq_one_letter_code
_entity_poly.pdbx_strand_id
1 'polypeptide(L)'
;MLDDMRVLRGAVERYRRAATAAGVPWDTDERADALGVEALCRVFDVDRIAEQAIWFHHEGLPYARVLPEGGHPLLWDNADNLLGYLSMAVGVPFPWRHQLPLLICDRIVFTFVLAGDHEGEIWRYQIEVDDRNPVRAATSLAALVSAWTDGFAAGVYARSPYDTWLHVGPDDRDPVDVLVECGLDPFAFPVHVSAYSHHDLLRARQRECGVNPDHADDFDRQEELLGAVDVALASLRA
;
A
#
# COMPACT_ATOMS: atom_id res chain seq x y z
N MET A 1 -0.74 10.45 -10.78
CA MET A 1 -1.89 11.25 -11.26
C MET A 1 -3.07 10.97 -10.37
N LEU A 2 -3.77 12.00 -9.90
CA LEU A 2 -4.97 11.82 -9.09
C LEU A 2 -6.14 11.25 -9.93
N ASP A 3 -6.86 10.30 -9.36
CA ASP A 3 -8.05 9.73 -10.01
C ASP A 3 -9.20 10.74 -10.07
N ASP A 4 -10.02 10.70 -11.12
CA ASP A 4 -11.37 11.25 -11.04
C ASP A 4 -12.18 10.47 -9.99
N MET A 5 -12.85 11.17 -9.07
CA MET A 5 -13.61 10.53 -7.98
C MET A 5 -14.65 9.53 -8.46
N ARG A 6 -15.25 9.71 -9.65
CA ARG A 6 -16.18 8.74 -10.25
C ARG A 6 -15.47 7.47 -10.69
N VAL A 7 -14.25 7.59 -11.23
CA VAL A 7 -13.44 6.45 -11.64
C VAL A 7 -13.05 5.62 -10.42
N LEU A 8 -12.57 6.28 -9.36
CA LEU A 8 -12.20 5.61 -8.11
C LEU A 8 -13.41 4.93 -7.44
N ARG A 9 -14.53 5.64 -7.27
CA ARG A 9 -15.77 5.07 -6.73
C ARG A 9 -16.24 3.86 -7.55
N GLY A 10 -16.16 3.96 -8.87
CA GLY A 10 -16.51 2.86 -9.77
C GLY A 10 -15.59 1.65 -9.65
N ALA A 11 -14.28 1.85 -9.44
CA ALA A 11 -13.33 0.76 -9.21
C ALA A 11 -13.62 0.04 -7.89
N VAL A 12 -13.84 0.78 -6.81
CA VAL A 12 -14.19 0.23 -5.49
C VAL A 12 -15.51 -0.56 -5.53
N GLU A 13 -16.54 -0.05 -6.21
CA GLU A 13 -17.82 -0.77 -6.34
C GLU A 13 -17.68 -2.07 -7.14
N ARG A 14 -16.85 -2.09 -8.19
CA ARG A 14 -16.55 -3.32 -8.94
C ARG A 14 -15.81 -4.34 -8.08
N TYR A 15 -14.80 -3.90 -7.33
CA TYR A 15 -14.08 -4.76 -6.40
C TYR A 15 -15.02 -5.35 -5.35
N ARG A 16 -15.82 -4.51 -4.69
CA ARG A 16 -16.83 -4.93 -3.71
C ARG A 16 -17.76 -6.00 -4.26
N ARG A 17 -18.26 -5.83 -5.48
CA ARG A 17 -19.14 -6.82 -6.14
C ARG A 17 -18.42 -8.15 -6.38
N ALA A 18 -17.18 -8.11 -6.84
CA ALA A 18 -16.40 -9.33 -7.08
C ALA A 18 -16.06 -10.05 -5.76
N ALA A 19 -15.63 -9.31 -4.74
CA ALA A 19 -15.34 -9.84 -3.41
C ALA A 19 -16.56 -10.47 -2.74
N THR A 20 -17.71 -9.78 -2.77
CA THR A 20 -18.96 -10.31 -2.20
C THR A 20 -19.46 -11.54 -2.97
N ALA A 21 -19.32 -11.58 -4.31
CA ALA A 21 -19.62 -12.77 -5.11
C ALA A 21 -18.69 -13.96 -4.78
N ALA A 22 -17.44 -13.69 -4.38
CA ALA A 22 -16.50 -14.69 -3.86
C ALA A 22 -16.74 -15.05 -2.37
N GLY A 23 -17.78 -14.48 -1.75
CA GLY A 23 -18.20 -14.77 -0.39
C GLY A 23 -17.36 -14.07 0.69
N VAL A 24 -16.68 -12.97 0.37
CA VAL A 24 -16.03 -12.09 1.35
C VAL A 24 -17.13 -11.27 2.05
N PRO A 25 -17.24 -11.33 3.39
CA PRO A 25 -18.15 -10.47 4.14
C PRO A 25 -17.78 -8.99 3.94
N TRP A 26 -18.79 -8.15 3.71
CA TRP A 26 -18.60 -6.71 3.51
C TRP A 26 -19.37 -5.93 4.56
N ASP A 27 -18.95 -6.10 5.80
CA ASP A 27 -19.60 -5.48 6.95
C ASP A 27 -19.06 -4.07 7.16
N THR A 28 -19.97 -3.12 7.36
CA THR A 28 -19.60 -1.74 7.67
C THR A 28 -19.54 -1.58 9.18
N ASP A 29 -18.38 -1.89 9.77
CA ASP A 29 -18.13 -1.64 11.18
C ASP A 29 -18.07 -0.14 11.51
N GLU A 30 -18.25 0.18 12.79
CA GLU A 30 -18.04 1.53 13.31
C GLU A 30 -16.60 1.98 13.07
N ARG A 31 -16.46 3.23 12.63
CA ARG A 31 -15.15 3.80 12.36
C ARG A 31 -14.50 4.29 13.62
N ALA A 32 -13.19 4.06 13.69
CA ALA A 32 -12.36 4.68 14.71
C ALA A 32 -12.19 6.18 14.44
N ASP A 33 -11.96 6.94 15.50
CA ASP A 33 -11.55 8.33 15.41
C ASP A 33 -10.20 8.42 14.70
N ALA A 34 -10.10 9.36 13.75
CA ALA A 34 -8.89 9.64 12.99
C ALA A 34 -8.42 11.08 13.26
N LEU A 35 -7.13 11.32 13.05
CA LEU A 35 -6.54 12.64 12.96
C LEU A 35 -7.28 13.45 11.89
N GLY A 36 -7.57 14.71 12.21
CA GLY A 36 -8.12 15.66 11.24
C GLY A 36 -7.13 15.96 10.12
N VAL A 37 -7.65 16.40 8.96
CA VAL A 37 -6.84 16.72 7.77
C VAL A 37 -5.71 17.70 8.06
N GLU A 38 -5.93 18.72 8.90
CA GLU A 38 -4.88 19.68 9.29
C GLU A 38 -3.72 19.01 10.04
N ALA A 39 -4.03 18.07 10.93
CA ALA A 39 -3.03 17.31 11.65
C ALA A 39 -2.23 16.40 10.69
N LEU A 40 -2.92 15.74 9.74
CA LEU A 40 -2.26 14.94 8.71
C LEU A 40 -1.33 15.79 7.83
N CYS A 41 -1.78 16.97 7.37
CA CYS A 41 -0.95 17.90 6.63
C CYS A 41 0.35 18.25 7.39
N ARG A 42 0.25 18.50 8.70
CA ARG A 42 1.42 18.78 9.55
C ARG A 42 2.33 17.55 9.71
N VAL A 43 1.76 16.37 9.89
CA VAL A 43 2.51 15.10 10.03
C VAL A 43 3.35 14.84 8.77
N PHE A 44 2.74 14.99 7.59
CA PHE A 44 3.35 14.67 6.31
C PHE A 44 4.04 15.85 5.61
N ASP A 45 4.03 17.03 6.24
CA ASP A 45 4.67 18.25 5.73
C ASP A 45 4.17 18.67 4.34
N VAL A 46 2.85 18.62 4.16
CA VAL A 46 2.18 18.96 2.89
C VAL A 46 1.07 19.97 3.11
N ASP A 47 0.74 20.73 2.07
CA ASP A 47 -0.31 21.74 2.14
C ASP A 47 -1.73 21.14 2.15
N ARG A 48 -1.89 19.93 1.60
CA ARG A 48 -3.20 19.25 1.49
C ARG A 48 -3.06 17.73 1.46
N ILE A 49 -4.14 17.06 1.88
CA ILE A 49 -4.37 15.64 1.61
C ILE A 49 -5.38 15.55 0.45
N ALA A 50 -5.08 14.71 -0.55
CA ALA A 50 -5.95 14.53 -1.71
C ALA A 50 -7.32 13.94 -1.30
N GLU A 51 -8.40 14.44 -1.91
CA GLU A 51 -9.78 13.98 -1.63
C GLU A 51 -9.92 12.47 -1.83
N GLN A 52 -9.22 11.91 -2.82
CA GLN A 52 -9.20 10.48 -3.14
C GLN A 52 -8.73 9.65 -1.94
N ALA A 53 -7.66 10.07 -1.28
CA ALA A 53 -7.12 9.37 -0.12
C ALA A 53 -8.06 9.46 1.08
N ILE A 54 -8.59 10.67 1.36
CA ILE A 54 -9.57 10.91 2.43
C ILE A 54 -10.81 10.04 2.21
N TRP A 55 -11.40 10.11 1.03
CA TRP A 55 -12.59 9.34 0.68
C TRP A 55 -12.32 7.84 0.72
N PHE A 56 -11.18 7.37 0.20
CA PHE A 56 -10.87 5.95 0.18
C PHE A 56 -10.79 5.36 1.59
N HIS A 57 -10.15 6.09 2.51
CA HIS A 57 -10.04 5.72 3.93
C HIS A 57 -11.37 5.84 4.67
N HIS A 58 -12.12 6.93 4.45
CA HIS A 58 -13.35 7.22 5.17
C HIS A 58 -14.62 6.82 4.44
N GLU A 59 -14.63 6.16 3.29
CA GLU A 59 -15.88 5.85 2.58
C GLU A 59 -15.69 4.68 1.60
N GLY A 60 -14.50 4.55 1.03
CA GLY A 60 -14.19 3.54 0.04
C GLY A 60 -14.15 2.12 0.59
N LEU A 61 -13.67 1.92 1.82
CA LEU A 61 -13.52 0.59 2.40
C LEU A 61 -14.12 0.50 3.81
N PRO A 62 -14.66 -0.67 4.19
CA PRO A 62 -14.97 -0.97 5.58
C PRO A 62 -13.68 -1.18 6.39
N TYR A 63 -13.77 -1.02 7.72
CA TYR A 63 -12.68 -1.28 8.66
C TYR A 63 -12.62 -2.78 9.01
N ALA A 64 -12.62 -3.62 7.97
CA ALA A 64 -12.64 -5.07 8.06
C ALA A 64 -11.64 -5.69 7.07
N ARG A 65 -11.34 -6.98 7.24
CA ARG A 65 -10.39 -7.74 6.41
C ARG A 65 -10.99 -8.12 5.06
N VAL A 66 -11.31 -7.13 4.24
CA VAL A 66 -11.99 -7.30 2.94
C VAL A 66 -11.06 -7.24 1.74
N LEU A 67 -9.78 -6.93 1.95
CA LEU A 67 -8.76 -6.89 0.91
C LEU A 67 -8.01 -8.23 0.83
N PRO A 68 -7.27 -8.50 -0.26
CA PRO A 68 -6.43 -9.69 -0.33
C PRO A 68 -5.44 -9.77 0.83
N GLU A 69 -5.08 -10.98 1.24
CA GLU A 69 -4.26 -11.28 2.43
C GLU A 69 -4.81 -10.68 3.73
N GLY A 70 -6.14 -10.60 3.82
CA GLY A 70 -6.83 -10.05 4.99
C GLY A 70 -6.53 -8.57 5.22
N GLY A 71 -6.13 -7.85 4.17
CA GLY A 71 -5.78 -6.45 4.26
C GLY A 71 -6.95 -5.55 4.68
N HIS A 72 -6.60 -4.44 5.31
CA HIS A 72 -7.56 -3.47 5.83
C HIS A 72 -6.95 -2.06 5.86
N PRO A 73 -7.78 -1.01 5.92
CA PRO A 73 -7.31 0.36 6.12
C PRO A 73 -6.53 0.52 7.43
N LEU A 74 -5.42 1.25 7.36
CA LEU A 74 -4.66 1.66 8.55
C LEU A 74 -5.41 2.77 9.29
N LEU A 75 -5.42 2.72 10.62
CA LEU A 75 -5.95 3.81 11.43
C LEU A 75 -5.04 5.03 11.31
N TRP A 76 -5.65 6.20 11.11
CA TRP A 76 -4.94 7.47 11.10
C TRP A 76 -5.02 8.15 12.47
N ASP A 77 -4.84 7.39 13.55
CA ASP A 77 -5.06 7.86 14.92
C ASP A 77 -3.81 8.45 15.59
N ASN A 78 -2.62 8.03 15.14
CA ASN A 78 -1.35 8.42 15.74
C ASN A 78 -0.26 8.64 14.68
N ALA A 79 0.44 9.78 14.79
CA ALA A 79 1.60 10.11 13.98
C ALA A 79 2.75 9.10 14.15
N ASP A 80 2.96 8.55 15.35
CA ASP A 80 4.04 7.57 15.60
C ASP A 80 3.89 6.34 14.70
N ASN A 81 2.66 5.78 14.63
CA ASN A 81 2.36 4.64 13.77
C ASN A 81 2.54 5.00 12.29
N LEU A 82 1.98 6.14 11.88
CA LEU A 82 2.01 6.57 10.49
C LEU A 82 3.43 6.82 9.98
N LEU A 83 4.26 7.54 10.73
CA LEU A 83 5.64 7.81 10.32
C LEU A 83 6.53 6.57 10.51
N GLY A 84 6.22 5.68 11.45
CA GLY A 84 6.94 4.42 11.65
C GLY A 84 6.95 3.53 10.41
N TYR A 85 5.84 3.46 9.67
CA TYR A 85 5.77 2.72 8.40
C TYR A 85 6.67 3.29 7.30
N LEU A 86 7.03 4.57 7.38
CA LEU A 86 7.88 5.24 6.40
C LEU A 86 9.37 5.03 6.63
N SER A 87 9.76 4.29 7.68
CA SER A 87 11.14 3.85 7.90
C SER A 87 11.70 2.98 6.75
N MET A 88 10.82 2.45 5.90
CA MET A 88 11.17 1.65 4.72
C MET A 88 11.22 2.45 3.42
N ALA A 89 10.99 3.78 3.46
CA ALA A 89 10.98 4.66 2.29
C ALA A 89 12.38 5.11 1.84
N VAL A 90 13.38 4.23 1.90
CA VAL A 90 14.76 4.54 1.51
C VAL A 90 14.89 4.52 -0.01
N GLY A 91 15.59 5.51 -0.59
CA GLY A 91 15.91 5.52 -2.02
C GLY A 91 14.74 5.82 -2.97
N VAL A 92 13.55 6.14 -2.44
CA VAL A 92 12.40 6.59 -3.23
C VAL A 92 12.65 7.96 -3.88
N PRO A 93 12.02 8.28 -5.03
CA PRO A 93 12.32 9.48 -5.83
C PRO A 93 11.66 10.77 -5.31
N PHE A 94 11.16 10.77 -4.08
CA PHE A 94 10.45 11.91 -3.47
C PHE A 94 10.73 11.98 -1.96
N PRO A 95 10.40 13.09 -1.28
CA PRO A 95 10.56 13.18 0.18
C PRO A 95 9.75 12.09 0.89
N TRP A 96 10.38 11.39 1.83
CA TRP A 96 9.73 10.26 2.52
C TRP A 96 8.42 10.65 3.22
N ARG A 97 8.34 11.89 3.76
CA ARG A 97 7.12 12.44 4.40
C ARG A 97 5.99 12.71 3.43
N HIS A 98 6.21 12.75 2.11
CA HIS A 98 5.14 12.96 1.13
C HIS A 98 4.33 11.68 0.87
N GLN A 99 4.18 10.81 1.85
CA GLN A 99 3.54 9.52 1.69
C GLN A 99 2.64 9.20 2.85
N LEU A 100 1.39 8.92 2.55
CA LEU A 100 0.38 8.57 3.52
C LEU A 100 0.15 7.06 3.52
N PRO A 101 0.49 6.33 4.59
CA PRO A 101 0.07 4.94 4.75
C PRO A 101 -1.45 4.81 4.72
N LEU A 102 -1.95 3.96 3.81
CA LEU A 102 -3.39 3.78 3.59
C LEU A 102 -3.87 2.44 4.11
N LEU A 103 -3.16 1.37 3.78
CA LEU A 103 -3.61 -0.01 3.97
C LEU A 103 -2.45 -0.86 4.46
N ILE A 104 -2.76 -1.87 5.25
CA ILE A 104 -1.84 -2.94 5.61
C ILE A 104 -2.46 -4.28 5.24
N CYS A 105 -1.67 -5.11 4.56
CA CYS A 105 -2.02 -6.47 4.17
C CYS A 105 -0.87 -7.37 4.65
N ASP A 106 -1.11 -8.15 5.71
CA ASP A 106 -0.05 -8.85 6.45
C ASP A 106 1.14 -7.94 6.79
N ARG A 107 2.32 -8.16 6.19
CA ARG A 107 3.54 -7.34 6.38
C ARG A 107 3.79 -6.35 5.26
N ILE A 108 2.79 -6.03 4.44
CA ILE A 108 2.92 -5.10 3.31
C ILE A 108 2.06 -3.87 3.55
N VAL A 109 2.68 -2.70 3.51
CA VAL A 109 1.98 -1.42 3.63
C VAL A 109 1.90 -0.76 2.27
N PHE A 110 0.69 -0.36 1.90
CA PHE A 110 0.45 0.48 0.72
C PHE A 110 0.31 1.93 1.17
N THR A 111 1.02 2.82 0.48
CA THR A 111 1.06 4.25 0.74
C THR A 111 0.62 5.03 -0.49
N PHE A 112 0.14 6.25 -0.27
CA PHE A 112 -0.29 7.17 -1.30
C PHE A 112 0.64 8.39 -1.31
N VAL A 113 1.21 8.70 -2.48
CA VAL A 113 2.09 9.86 -2.63
C VAL A 113 1.28 11.14 -2.66
N LEU A 114 1.58 12.06 -1.75
CA LEU A 114 0.79 13.26 -1.46
C LEU A 114 1.14 14.48 -2.31
N ALA A 115 2.35 14.53 -2.90
CA ALA A 115 2.82 15.73 -3.59
C ALA A 115 3.93 15.43 -4.62
N GLY A 116 4.19 16.41 -5.49
CA GLY A 116 5.24 16.36 -6.51
C GLY A 116 4.84 15.57 -7.76
N ASP A 117 5.83 15.20 -8.58
CA ASP A 117 5.60 14.55 -9.88
C ASP A 117 4.95 13.17 -9.76
N HIS A 118 5.00 12.57 -8.57
CA HIS A 118 4.46 11.25 -8.25
C HIS A 118 3.10 11.32 -7.53
N GLU A 119 2.50 12.50 -7.37
CA GLU A 119 1.24 12.65 -6.63
C GLU A 119 0.15 11.70 -7.15
N GLY A 120 -0.44 10.95 -6.22
CA GLY A 120 -1.49 9.96 -6.47
C GLY A 120 -1.00 8.55 -6.76
N GLU A 121 0.30 8.33 -6.97
CA GLU A 121 0.84 6.98 -7.10
C GLU A 121 0.70 6.17 -5.80
N ILE A 122 0.52 4.86 -5.96
CA ILE A 122 0.51 3.92 -4.85
C ILE A 122 1.84 3.19 -4.79
N TRP A 123 2.47 3.28 -3.64
CA TRP A 123 3.74 2.62 -3.35
C TRP A 123 3.55 1.55 -2.29
N ARG A 124 4.36 0.50 -2.33
CA ARG A 124 4.33 -0.56 -1.33
C ARG A 124 5.66 -0.76 -0.65
N TYR A 125 5.60 -1.12 0.63
CA TYR A 125 6.73 -1.42 1.48
C TYR A 125 6.52 -2.77 2.16
N GLN A 126 7.54 -3.62 2.11
CA GLN A 126 7.56 -4.89 2.83
C GLN A 126 8.22 -4.63 4.19
N ILE A 127 7.54 -4.98 5.29
CA ILE A 127 8.04 -4.84 6.65
C ILE A 127 8.83 -6.11 6.99
N GLU A 128 10.01 -6.21 6.41
CA GLU A 128 11.00 -7.25 6.75
C GLU A 128 12.29 -6.63 7.29
N VAL A 129 12.94 -7.34 8.20
CA VAL A 129 14.17 -6.87 8.85
C VAL A 129 15.31 -6.74 7.83
N ASP A 130 15.36 -7.67 6.88
CA ASP A 130 16.50 -7.86 5.98
C ASP A 130 16.21 -7.50 4.51
N ASP A 131 14.96 -7.19 4.15
CA ASP A 131 14.58 -6.92 2.75
C ASP A 131 13.80 -5.59 2.63
N ARG A 132 14.39 -4.64 1.90
CA ARG A 132 13.86 -3.28 1.70
C ARG A 132 13.60 -3.04 0.24
N ASN A 133 12.33 -3.21 -0.10
CA ASN A 133 11.91 -3.23 -1.50
C ASN A 133 10.84 -2.19 -1.77
N PRO A 134 11.18 -0.89 -1.66
CA PRO A 134 10.25 0.17 -2.00
C PRO A 134 10.01 0.12 -3.51
N VAL A 135 8.75 -0.01 -3.90
CA VAL A 135 8.34 -0.05 -5.31
C VAL A 135 6.95 0.55 -5.49
N ARG A 136 6.72 1.10 -6.68
CA ARG A 136 5.37 1.50 -7.10
C ARG A 136 4.51 0.26 -7.32
N ALA A 137 3.40 0.18 -6.59
CA ALA A 137 2.38 -0.86 -6.72
C ALA A 137 1.38 -0.52 -7.84
N ALA A 138 0.98 0.74 -7.95
CA ALA A 138 0.03 1.18 -8.96
C ALA A 138 0.19 2.68 -9.27
N THR A 139 -0.29 3.10 -10.45
CA THR A 139 -0.25 4.50 -10.86
C THR A 139 -1.30 5.38 -10.17
N SER A 140 -2.31 4.75 -9.56
CA SER A 140 -3.38 5.42 -8.81
C SER A 140 -4.17 4.44 -7.92
N LEU A 141 -5.04 4.95 -7.05
CA LEU A 141 -5.92 4.11 -6.21
C LEU A 141 -6.88 3.28 -7.07
N ALA A 142 -7.48 3.89 -8.10
CA ALA A 142 -8.39 3.18 -8.98
C ALA A 142 -7.68 2.07 -9.75
N ALA A 143 -6.41 2.28 -10.14
CA ALA A 143 -5.59 1.26 -10.78
C ALA A 143 -5.28 0.09 -9.83
N LEU A 144 -4.90 0.37 -8.58
CA LEU A 144 -4.66 -0.65 -7.56
C LEU A 144 -5.90 -1.53 -7.35
N VAL A 145 -7.05 -0.90 -7.08
CA VAL A 145 -8.31 -1.60 -6.82
C VAL A 145 -8.80 -2.37 -8.05
N SER A 146 -8.54 -1.84 -9.25
CA SER A 146 -8.86 -2.56 -10.49
C SER A 146 -7.97 -3.80 -10.66
N ALA A 147 -6.67 -3.71 -10.38
CA ALA A 147 -5.77 -4.87 -10.41
C ALA A 147 -6.25 -5.98 -9.45
N TRP A 148 -6.67 -5.63 -8.23
CA TRP A 148 -7.26 -6.60 -7.31
C TRP A 148 -8.57 -7.18 -7.82
N THR A 149 -9.39 -6.39 -8.52
CA THR A 149 -10.61 -6.88 -9.17
C THR A 149 -10.30 -7.88 -10.27
N ASP A 150 -9.28 -7.61 -11.08
CA ASP A 150 -8.84 -8.47 -12.18
C ASP A 150 -8.32 -9.83 -11.66
N GLY A 151 -7.79 -9.87 -10.44
CA GLY A 151 -7.43 -11.11 -9.76
C GLY A 151 -8.58 -12.12 -9.63
N PHE A 152 -9.82 -11.66 -9.46
CA PHE A 152 -10.98 -12.58 -9.43
C PHE A 152 -11.22 -13.22 -10.80
N ALA A 153 -11.12 -12.43 -11.87
CA ALA A 153 -11.32 -12.94 -13.23
C ALA A 153 -10.21 -13.91 -13.65
N ALA A 154 -8.99 -13.67 -13.17
CA ALA A 154 -7.84 -14.55 -13.39
C ALA A 154 -7.86 -15.81 -12.49
N GLY A 155 -8.74 -15.87 -11.49
CA GLY A 155 -8.85 -17.01 -10.58
C GLY A 155 -7.65 -17.17 -9.65
N VAL A 156 -6.92 -16.09 -9.35
CA VAL A 156 -5.73 -16.15 -8.50
C VAL A 156 -6.04 -16.14 -7.01
N TYR A 157 -7.30 -15.97 -6.61
CA TYR A 157 -7.67 -15.99 -5.19
C TYR A 157 -8.10 -17.38 -4.73
N ALA A 158 -7.52 -17.80 -3.60
CA ALA A 158 -7.93 -18.97 -2.85
C ALA A 158 -8.61 -18.54 -1.53
N ARG A 159 -9.42 -19.45 -0.97
CA ARG A 159 -9.97 -19.29 0.38
C ARG A 159 -9.41 -20.38 1.28
N SER A 160 -8.84 -19.97 2.39
CA SER A 160 -8.45 -20.87 3.47
C SER A 160 -9.69 -21.35 4.22
N PRO A 161 -9.74 -22.60 4.70
CA PRO A 161 -10.79 -23.05 5.61
C PRO A 161 -10.62 -22.50 7.04
N TYR A 162 -9.47 -21.88 7.34
CA TYR A 162 -9.10 -21.41 8.69
C TYR A 162 -9.36 -19.92 8.92
N ASP A 163 -9.55 -19.15 7.86
CA ASP A 163 -9.87 -17.73 7.93
C ASP A 163 -10.93 -17.35 6.88
N THR A 164 -11.39 -16.10 6.95
CA THR A 164 -12.50 -15.61 6.12
C THR A 164 -12.04 -14.70 4.98
N TRP A 165 -10.73 -14.50 4.81
CA TRP A 165 -10.19 -13.59 3.79
C TRP A 165 -9.68 -14.33 2.55
N LEU A 166 -9.33 -13.54 1.53
CA LEU A 166 -8.79 -14.03 0.27
C LEU A 166 -7.27 -14.18 0.39
N HIS A 167 -6.75 -15.29 -0.09
CA HIS A 167 -5.32 -15.54 -0.25
C HIS A 167 -4.95 -15.44 -1.73
N VAL A 168 -3.79 -14.91 -2.05
CA VAL A 168 -3.27 -14.82 -3.42
C VAL A 168 -2.44 -16.06 -3.72
N GLY A 169 -2.84 -16.82 -4.72
CA GLY A 169 -2.25 -18.10 -5.08
C GLY A 169 -2.68 -19.23 -4.12
N PRO A 170 -2.43 -20.50 -4.50
CA PRO A 170 -2.56 -21.63 -3.61
C PRO A 170 -1.32 -21.77 -2.70
N ASP A 171 -1.49 -22.40 -1.54
CA ASP A 171 -0.44 -22.57 -0.51
C ASP A 171 0.83 -23.30 -1.00
N ASP A 172 0.75 -24.06 -2.09
CA ASP A 172 1.82 -24.89 -2.63
C ASP A 172 2.59 -24.26 -3.80
N ARG A 173 2.26 -23.01 -4.18
CA ARG A 173 2.94 -22.29 -5.27
C ARG A 173 3.39 -20.91 -4.81
N ASP A 174 4.49 -20.43 -5.40
CA ASP A 174 4.89 -19.04 -5.22
C ASP A 174 3.81 -18.11 -5.82
N PRO A 175 3.20 -17.23 -5.03
CA PRO A 175 2.11 -16.38 -5.49
C PRO A 175 2.58 -15.35 -6.54
N VAL A 176 3.86 -14.99 -6.58
CA VAL A 176 4.43 -14.12 -7.62
C VAL A 176 4.38 -14.83 -8.97
N ASP A 177 4.79 -16.10 -9.02
CA ASP A 177 4.78 -16.90 -10.25
C ASP A 177 3.35 -17.07 -10.78
N VAL A 178 2.38 -17.32 -9.89
CA VAL A 178 0.96 -17.44 -10.24
C VAL A 178 0.44 -16.15 -10.89
N LEU A 179 0.76 -14.99 -10.31
CA LEU A 179 0.32 -13.69 -10.85
C LEU A 179 0.94 -13.43 -12.23
N VAL A 180 2.24 -13.70 -12.39
CA VAL A 180 2.95 -13.51 -13.66
C VAL A 180 2.41 -14.44 -14.76
N GLU A 181 2.15 -15.72 -14.46
CA GLU A 181 1.54 -16.67 -15.39
C GLU A 181 0.16 -16.23 -15.86
N CYS A 182 -0.62 -15.60 -14.99
CA CYS A 182 -1.92 -15.02 -15.30
C CYS A 182 -1.83 -13.65 -15.99
N GLY A 183 -0.63 -13.11 -16.24
CA GLY A 183 -0.42 -11.80 -16.86
C GLY A 183 -0.79 -10.61 -15.96
N LEU A 184 -0.79 -10.81 -14.64
CA LEU A 184 -1.05 -9.78 -13.65
C LEU A 184 0.26 -9.18 -13.13
N ASP A 185 0.24 -7.91 -12.70
CA ASP A 185 1.39 -7.25 -12.09
C ASP A 185 1.53 -7.67 -10.61
N PRO A 186 2.56 -8.45 -10.23
CA PRO A 186 2.70 -8.91 -8.85
C PRO A 186 2.92 -7.77 -7.84
N PHE A 187 3.42 -6.61 -8.26
CA PHE A 187 3.64 -5.48 -7.36
C PHE A 187 2.33 -4.81 -6.94
N ALA A 188 1.25 -4.98 -7.69
CA ALA A 188 -0.07 -4.48 -7.30
C ALA A 188 -0.69 -5.32 -6.17
N PHE A 189 -0.31 -6.59 -6.02
CA PHE A 189 -0.89 -7.51 -5.05
C PHE A 189 -0.08 -7.54 -3.74
N PRO A 190 -0.71 -7.83 -2.60
CA PRO A 190 -0.04 -7.96 -1.31
C PRO A 190 0.72 -9.29 -1.17
N VAL A 191 1.54 -9.64 -2.16
CA VAL A 191 2.40 -10.83 -2.14
C VAL A 191 3.83 -10.47 -1.82
N HIS A 192 4.55 -11.32 -1.09
CA HIS A 192 5.95 -11.05 -0.80
C HIS A 192 6.80 -11.21 -2.07
N VAL A 193 7.49 -10.15 -2.49
CA VAL A 193 8.40 -10.19 -3.65
C VAL A 193 9.82 -10.10 -3.10
N SER A 194 10.43 -11.27 -2.88
CA SER A 194 11.75 -11.38 -2.27
C SER A 194 12.86 -11.05 -3.26
N ALA A 195 13.87 -10.31 -2.79
CA ALA A 195 15.11 -10.10 -3.55
C ALA A 195 15.92 -11.39 -3.78
N TYR A 196 15.61 -12.51 -3.11
CA TYR A 196 16.29 -13.80 -3.31
C TYR A 196 15.75 -14.56 -4.53
N SER A 197 14.43 -14.68 -4.65
CA SER A 197 13.78 -15.44 -5.73
C SER A 197 13.41 -14.56 -6.94
N HIS A 198 13.13 -13.28 -6.71
CA HIS A 198 12.52 -12.37 -7.69
C HIS A 198 13.37 -11.11 -7.92
N HIS A 199 14.70 -11.22 -7.71
CA HIS A 199 15.64 -10.10 -7.77
C HIS A 199 15.51 -9.25 -9.04
N ASP A 200 15.54 -9.89 -10.21
CA ASP A 200 15.57 -9.18 -11.48
C ASP A 200 14.26 -8.43 -11.74
N LEU A 201 13.12 -9.05 -11.39
CA LEU A 201 11.80 -8.44 -11.50
C LEU A 201 11.69 -7.20 -10.59
N LEU A 202 12.14 -7.33 -9.34
CA LEU A 202 12.18 -6.24 -8.37
C LEU A 202 13.09 -5.09 -8.82
N ARG A 203 14.34 -5.38 -9.20
CA ARG A 203 15.30 -4.35 -9.64
C ARG A 203 14.85 -3.69 -10.93
N ALA A 204 14.17 -4.41 -11.83
CA ALA A 204 13.57 -3.82 -13.02
C ALA A 204 12.50 -2.78 -12.64
N ARG A 205 11.56 -3.13 -11.76
CA ARG A 205 10.51 -2.22 -11.29
C ARG A 205 11.08 -1.02 -10.53
N GLN A 206 12.09 -1.23 -9.67
CA GLN A 206 12.75 -0.14 -8.96
C GLN A 206 13.39 0.88 -9.91
N ARG A 207 14.14 0.42 -10.91
CA ARG A 207 14.74 1.29 -11.93
C ARG A 207 13.68 2.04 -12.75
N GLU A 208 12.61 1.35 -13.15
CA GLU A 208 11.47 1.96 -13.85
C GLU A 208 10.84 3.10 -13.03
N CYS A 209 10.75 2.93 -11.72
CA CYS A 209 10.14 3.90 -10.82
C CYS A 209 11.11 4.97 -10.29
N GLY A 210 12.37 4.96 -10.72
CA GLY A 210 13.39 5.91 -10.26
C GLY A 210 13.89 5.67 -8.83
N VAL A 211 13.63 4.49 -8.26
CA VAL A 211 14.24 4.09 -6.99
C VAL A 211 15.73 3.90 -7.20
N ASN A 212 16.55 4.45 -6.31
CA ASN A 212 17.97 4.15 -6.29
C ASN A 212 18.21 2.86 -5.49
N PRO A 213 18.51 1.72 -6.14
CA PRO A 213 18.69 0.44 -5.45
C PRO A 213 19.93 0.47 -4.54
N ASP A 214 20.97 1.21 -4.92
CA ASP A 214 22.19 1.33 -4.09
C ASP A 214 21.88 2.06 -2.78
N HIS A 215 20.94 3.01 -2.78
CA HIS A 215 20.48 3.66 -1.55
C HIS A 215 19.55 2.76 -0.75
N ALA A 216 18.66 2.00 -1.40
CA ALA A 216 17.71 1.13 -0.72
C ALA A 216 18.43 0.02 0.10
N ASP A 217 19.57 -0.44 -0.40
CA ASP A 217 20.42 -1.45 0.24
C ASP A 217 21.44 -0.85 1.24
N ASP A 218 21.54 0.48 1.35
CA ASP A 218 22.52 1.17 2.20
C ASP A 218 22.03 1.34 3.64
N PHE A 219 22.80 0.79 4.58
CA PHE A 219 22.51 0.86 6.01
C PHE A 219 22.59 2.29 6.57
N ASP A 220 23.58 3.07 6.14
CA ASP A 220 23.79 4.42 6.69
C ASP A 220 22.62 5.34 6.30
N ARG A 221 22.10 5.18 5.07
CA ARG A 221 20.90 5.89 4.60
C ARG A 221 19.64 5.53 5.37
N GLN A 222 19.55 4.29 5.81
CA GLN A 222 18.44 3.89 6.67
C GLN A 222 18.54 4.53 8.05
N GLU A 223 19.73 4.54 8.67
CA GLU A 223 19.92 5.21 9.96
C GLU A 223 19.60 6.71 9.86
N GLU A 224 20.02 7.37 8.78
CA GLU A 224 19.65 8.76 8.48
C GLU A 224 18.12 8.94 8.43
N LEU A 225 17.41 8.05 7.73
CA LEU A 225 15.95 8.10 7.63
C LEU A 225 15.27 7.87 8.99
N LEU A 226 15.74 6.89 9.78
CA LEU A 226 15.21 6.63 11.13
C LEU A 226 15.40 7.85 12.03
N GLY A 227 16.58 8.48 12.01
CA GLY A 227 16.83 9.71 12.74
C GLY A 227 15.94 10.87 12.29
N ALA A 228 15.67 10.98 10.98
CA ALA A 228 14.74 11.97 10.46
C ALA A 228 13.29 11.75 10.92
N VAL A 229 12.85 10.49 11.01
CA VAL A 229 11.54 10.12 11.56
C VAL A 229 11.44 10.52 13.03
N ASP A 230 12.45 10.20 13.84
CA ASP A 230 12.48 10.56 15.27
C ASP A 230 12.41 12.08 15.49
N VAL A 231 13.15 12.86 14.69
CA VAL A 231 13.12 14.33 14.74
C VAL A 231 11.74 14.88 14.36
N ALA A 232 11.10 14.31 13.32
CA ALA A 232 9.77 14.71 12.91
C ALA A 232 8.73 14.43 14.02
N LEU A 233 8.78 13.24 14.63
CA LEU A 233 7.91 12.87 15.74
C LEU A 233 8.11 13.75 16.97
N ALA A 234 9.36 14.07 17.32
CA ALA A 234 9.66 15.00 18.41
C ALA A 234 9.06 16.39 18.14
N SER A 235 9.14 16.87 16.89
CA SER A 235 8.61 18.18 16.49
C SER A 235 7.08 18.25 16.54
N LEU A 236 6.38 17.14 16.33
CA LEU A 236 4.91 17.07 16.40
C LEU A 236 4.36 17.07 17.84
N ARG A 237 5.21 16.73 18.82
CA ARG A 237 4.86 16.70 20.25
C ARG A 237 5.13 18.02 20.97
N ALA A 238 5.86 18.94 20.33
CA ALA A 238 6.23 20.25 20.85
C ALA A 238 5.16 21.31 20.54
#